data_AF-A0A840P8H6-F1
#
_entry.id   AF-A0A840P8H6-F1
#
_cell.length_a   1.000
_cell.length_b   1.000
_cell.length_c   1.000
_cell.angle_alpha   90.00
_cell.angle_beta   90.00
_cell.angle_gamma   90.00
#
_symmetry.space_group_name_H-M   'P 1'
#
loop_
_entity.id
_entity.type
_entity.pdbx_description
1 polymer ?
#
loop_
_entity_poly.entity_id
_entity_poly.type
_entity_poly.pdbx_seq_one_letter_code
_entity_poly.pdbx_strand_id
1 'polypeptide(L)'
;MRKRGRRTLVTLLAVVVAVAIAVASSLLTRAVGEDDAELGRAGLVMDEAPAQPTAPPAEGDGGQVATVENGVRPAGDADLREGAVFLQSNDPVANEVVAFAREADGTLSEVGRYATGGQGTGSFEDSAQGIVLGTADGEASPIQNIDQADLLFVTNAGSGTISVFRVLGGGLELVGQTPSGGKRPVSLTVNNGLLYVLNSGEEDRRLIVGPTTALENCGHGDAPSVTGFRVTPDGALQAIENSTRQLSGRGRSGCSQVSFTPDGRTLVVSERIASLPGQSRQNKGALVTFDVRYDGTLGRKQLNDPSGVGPFGFNFTRDGKLIVSEQNGALANPGGGNAAAYEINGDRTLRSINGSVANRQTDSCWVAITRDQRLVFVSSPFDGGIISSYRLGRDGALTLAQEVASAPDGKDRKNDRIPEGATDLSLSRDGGFLYQLNSFNGSLWVFKVNSNGLLTYVEQHQVFQLEPFGRGGEAAPFGIASF
;
A
#
# COMPACT_ATOMS: atom_id res chain seq x y z
N MET A 1 -55.24 16.26 4.83
CA MET A 1 -54.54 15.94 6.10
C MET A 1 -55.13 14.67 6.72
N ARG A 2 -54.29 13.87 7.41
CA ARG A 2 -54.60 12.63 8.17
C ARG A 2 -54.95 11.36 7.37
N LYS A 3 -53.95 10.69 6.78
CA LYS A 3 -53.93 9.20 6.68
C LYS A 3 -52.59 8.53 6.28
N ARG A 4 -51.49 9.25 6.11
CA ARG A 4 -50.17 8.66 5.77
C ARG A 4 -49.17 8.48 6.94
N GLY A 5 -49.50 8.89 8.17
CA GLY A 5 -48.59 8.83 9.33
C GLY A 5 -48.69 7.57 10.21
N ARG A 6 -49.53 6.58 9.89
CA ARG A 6 -49.81 5.43 10.79
C ARG A 6 -49.19 4.10 10.35
N ARG A 7 -48.63 3.99 9.14
CA ARG A 7 -47.94 2.77 8.67
C ARG A 7 -46.44 2.77 8.95
N THR A 8 -45.80 3.94 9.05
CA THR A 8 -44.36 4.03 9.34
C THR A 8 -44.04 3.81 10.83
N LEU A 9 -45.00 4.07 11.73
CA LEU A 9 -44.82 3.90 13.18
C LEU A 9 -44.94 2.42 13.63
N VAL A 10 -45.69 1.59 12.89
CA VAL A 10 -45.90 0.17 13.24
C VAL A 10 -44.71 -0.70 12.81
N THR A 11 -44.00 -0.32 11.74
CA THR A 11 -42.81 -1.04 11.26
C THR A 11 -41.57 -0.72 12.11
N LEU A 12 -41.45 0.50 12.64
CA LEU A 12 -40.34 0.85 13.56
C LEU A 12 -40.47 0.16 14.92
N LEU A 13 -41.70 -0.04 15.43
CA LEU A 13 -41.92 -0.69 16.73
C LEU A 13 -41.64 -2.21 16.68
N ALA A 14 -41.87 -2.86 15.53
CA ALA A 14 -41.61 -4.30 15.36
C ALA A 14 -40.11 -4.63 15.29
N VAL A 15 -39.29 -3.74 14.72
CA VAL A 15 -37.83 -3.92 14.64
C VAL A 15 -37.14 -3.65 15.98
N VAL A 16 -37.64 -2.66 16.76
CA VAL A 16 -37.10 -2.36 18.09
C VAL A 16 -37.40 -3.47 19.12
N VAL A 17 -38.53 -4.16 19.00
CA VAL A 17 -38.88 -5.30 19.88
C VAL A 17 -38.10 -6.58 19.53
N ALA A 18 -37.77 -6.81 18.26
CA ALA A 18 -36.97 -7.97 17.84
C ALA A 18 -35.50 -7.87 18.31
N VAL A 19 -34.93 -6.67 18.34
CA VAL A 19 -33.54 -6.43 18.82
C VAL A 19 -33.45 -6.48 20.34
N ALA A 20 -34.50 -6.07 21.07
CA ALA A 20 -34.52 -6.15 22.54
C ALA A 20 -34.61 -7.59 23.08
N ILE A 21 -35.25 -8.52 22.35
CA ILE A 21 -35.39 -9.93 22.76
C ILE A 21 -34.08 -10.73 22.53
N ALA A 22 -33.29 -10.35 21.52
CA ALA A 22 -31.98 -10.96 21.28
C ALA A 22 -30.93 -10.58 22.35
N VAL A 23 -31.00 -9.35 22.88
CA VAL A 23 -30.04 -8.85 23.90
C VAL A 23 -30.39 -9.35 25.31
N ALA A 24 -31.68 -9.61 25.62
CA ALA A 24 -32.08 -10.18 26.91
C ALA A 24 -31.75 -11.67 27.06
N SER A 25 -31.57 -12.40 25.95
CA SER A 25 -31.29 -13.85 25.98
C SER A 25 -29.80 -14.18 26.20
N SER A 26 -28.89 -13.26 25.85
CA SER A 26 -27.44 -13.41 26.07
C SER A 26 -26.96 -12.92 27.45
N LEU A 27 -27.81 -12.23 28.21
CA LEU A 27 -27.49 -11.73 29.55
C LEU A 27 -27.98 -12.64 30.69
N LEU A 28 -28.75 -13.69 30.38
CA LEU A 28 -29.30 -14.63 31.37
C LEU A 28 -28.52 -15.96 31.52
N THR A 29 -27.41 -16.15 30.78
CA THR A 29 -26.53 -17.34 30.92
C THR A 29 -25.19 -17.05 31.60
N ARG A 30 -24.99 -15.84 32.16
CA ARG A 30 -23.75 -15.44 32.87
C ARG A 30 -23.98 -14.92 34.29
N ALA A 31 -24.92 -15.52 35.02
CA ALA A 31 -25.11 -15.20 36.43
C ALA A 31 -25.62 -16.39 37.24
N VAL A 32 -24.85 -17.49 37.31
CA VAL A 32 -24.93 -18.44 38.44
C VAL A 32 -23.55 -19.09 38.67
N GLY A 33 -22.95 -18.79 39.83
CA GLY A 33 -21.88 -19.52 40.53
C GLY A 33 -20.44 -19.17 40.11
N GLU A 34 -19.49 -18.87 40.99
CA GLU A 34 -19.41 -18.67 42.45
C GLU A 34 -17.95 -18.21 42.73
N ASP A 35 -17.74 -17.36 43.73
CA ASP A 35 -16.40 -17.08 44.31
C ASP A 35 -16.03 -18.20 45.30
N ASP A 36 -14.79 -18.74 45.23
CA ASP A 36 -13.84 -18.82 46.36
C ASP A 36 -12.64 -19.79 46.17
N ALA A 37 -11.47 -19.25 46.50
CA ALA A 37 -10.23 -19.77 47.12
C ALA A 37 -9.69 -21.22 46.98
N GLU A 38 -8.39 -21.24 46.63
CA GLU A 38 -7.24 -22.03 47.14
C GLU A 38 -7.11 -23.58 47.06
N LEU A 39 -5.86 -23.95 46.70
CA LEU A 39 -5.07 -25.16 47.05
C LEU A 39 -5.45 -26.52 46.44
N GLY A 40 -4.51 -27.09 45.68
CA GLY A 40 -4.45 -28.54 45.44
C GLY A 40 -3.60 -28.98 44.26
N ARG A 41 -2.33 -29.30 44.51
CA ARG A 41 -1.54 -30.21 43.66
C ARG A 41 -2.20 -31.60 43.64
N ALA A 42 -2.50 -32.13 42.47
CA ALA A 42 -2.35 -33.55 42.11
C ALA A 42 -2.69 -33.72 40.63
N GLY A 43 -1.81 -34.41 39.90
CA GLY A 43 -2.05 -34.78 38.50
C GLY A 43 -3.17 -35.80 38.35
N LEU A 44 -3.61 -36.00 37.11
CA LEU A 44 -3.96 -37.29 36.51
C LEU A 44 -4.34 -37.06 35.03
N VAL A 45 -3.49 -37.62 34.16
CA VAL A 45 -3.77 -38.35 32.92
C VAL A 45 -5.16 -38.11 32.28
N MET A 46 -5.15 -37.53 31.07
CA MET A 46 -6.26 -37.66 30.13
C MET A 46 -5.89 -38.69 29.06
N ASP A 47 -6.78 -39.67 28.97
CA ASP A 47 -6.79 -40.85 28.13
C ASP A 47 -7.01 -40.49 26.65
N GLU A 48 -6.29 -41.16 25.75
CA GLU A 48 -6.50 -41.10 24.30
C GLU A 48 -7.75 -41.91 23.92
N ALA A 49 -8.56 -41.37 23.00
CA ALA A 49 -9.66 -42.09 22.34
C ALA A 49 -9.32 -42.31 20.85
N PRO A 50 -9.84 -43.38 20.22
CA PRO A 50 -9.02 -44.34 19.49
C PRO A 50 -8.94 -44.13 17.97
N ALA A 51 -7.82 -44.59 17.40
CA ALA A 51 -7.57 -44.65 15.97
C ALA A 51 -8.46 -45.68 15.25
N GLN A 52 -8.95 -45.31 14.05
CA GLN A 52 -9.58 -46.25 13.12
C GLN A 52 -8.52 -47.02 12.31
N PRO A 53 -8.75 -48.31 11.98
CA PRO A 53 -7.76 -49.16 11.32
C PRO A 53 -7.70 -48.91 9.82
N THR A 54 -6.49 -48.67 9.30
CA THR A 54 -6.21 -48.60 7.86
C THR A 54 -5.99 -50.00 7.29
N ALA A 55 -6.59 -50.26 6.12
CA ALA A 55 -6.38 -51.49 5.36
C ALA A 55 -5.01 -51.46 4.64
N PRO A 56 -4.34 -52.62 4.43
CA PRO A 56 -3.02 -52.66 3.81
C PRO A 56 -3.10 -52.45 2.29
N PRO A 57 -2.11 -51.79 1.66
CA PRO A 57 -2.06 -51.69 0.21
C PRO A 57 -1.54 -52.98 -0.41
N ALA A 58 -2.08 -53.31 -1.59
CA ALA A 58 -1.67 -54.44 -2.41
C ALA A 58 -0.31 -54.17 -3.09
N GLU A 59 0.55 -55.19 -3.10
CA GLU A 59 1.77 -55.24 -3.93
C GLU A 59 1.41 -55.41 -5.41
N GLY A 60 2.10 -54.69 -6.30
CA GLY A 60 1.87 -54.76 -7.74
C GLY A 60 2.80 -53.90 -8.60
N ASP A 61 3.99 -54.46 -8.82
CA ASP A 61 4.87 -54.38 -10.00
C ASP A 61 5.61 -53.08 -10.39
N GLY A 62 6.86 -53.28 -10.81
CA GLY A 62 7.89 -52.27 -10.97
C GLY A 62 7.81 -51.43 -12.25
N GLY A 63 8.17 -50.16 -12.12
CA GLY A 63 8.29 -49.22 -13.23
C GLY A 63 9.17 -48.03 -12.83
N GLN A 64 10.40 -48.03 -13.35
CA GLN A 64 11.42 -46.97 -13.44
C GLN A 64 11.22 -45.67 -12.64
N VAL A 65 12.18 -45.40 -11.75
CA VAL A 65 12.41 -44.10 -11.11
C VAL A 65 12.74 -43.06 -12.18
N ALA A 66 11.80 -42.16 -12.45
CA ALA A 66 12.07 -40.91 -13.15
C ALA A 66 12.52 -39.86 -12.11
N THR A 67 13.77 -39.44 -12.23
CA THR A 67 14.30 -38.24 -11.58
C THR A 67 13.43 -37.04 -11.93
N VAL A 68 12.85 -36.40 -10.92
CA VAL A 68 12.21 -35.09 -11.07
C VAL A 68 13.33 -34.06 -11.24
N GLU A 69 13.68 -33.74 -12.48
CA GLU A 69 14.44 -32.53 -12.77
C GLU A 69 13.54 -31.33 -12.45
N ASN A 70 14.01 -30.48 -11.53
CA ASN A 70 13.50 -29.12 -11.36
C ASN A 70 13.72 -28.37 -12.68
N GLY A 71 12.72 -28.38 -13.55
CA GLY A 71 12.72 -27.63 -14.79
C GLY A 71 12.64 -26.13 -14.51
N VAL A 72 13.81 -25.49 -14.32
CA VAL A 72 13.97 -24.06 -14.64
C VAL A 72 13.70 -23.95 -16.13
N ARG A 73 12.55 -23.35 -16.50
CA ARG A 73 12.35 -22.90 -17.89
C ARG A 73 13.51 -21.94 -18.22
N PRO A 74 14.10 -22.01 -19.41
CA PRO A 74 15.14 -21.04 -19.77
C PRO A 74 14.52 -19.65 -19.65
N ALA A 75 15.19 -18.77 -18.88
CA ALA A 75 14.90 -17.34 -18.91
C ALA A 75 14.87 -16.94 -20.39
N GLY A 76 13.74 -16.40 -20.85
CA GLY A 76 13.72 -15.75 -22.16
C GLY A 76 14.79 -14.67 -22.21
N ASP A 77 15.15 -14.21 -23.40
CA ASP A 77 16.05 -13.05 -23.63
C ASP A 77 15.52 -11.72 -23.06
N ALA A 78 14.60 -11.75 -22.09
CA ALA A 78 13.90 -10.60 -21.56
C ALA A 78 14.82 -9.81 -20.60
N ASP A 79 15.09 -8.55 -20.96
CA ASP A 79 15.93 -7.63 -20.19
C ASP A 79 15.06 -6.79 -19.24
N LEU A 80 15.23 -6.96 -17.92
CA LEU A 80 14.49 -6.19 -16.89
C LEU A 80 14.70 -4.67 -16.99
N ARG A 81 15.72 -4.21 -17.72
CA ARG A 81 16.00 -2.79 -17.97
C ARG A 81 15.31 -2.25 -19.21
N GLU A 82 14.56 -3.07 -19.95
CA GLU A 82 13.71 -2.66 -21.06
C GLU A 82 12.23 -2.60 -20.69
N GLY A 83 11.81 -3.42 -19.72
CA GLY A 83 10.47 -3.40 -19.14
C GLY A 83 10.35 -4.44 -18.04
N ALA A 84 9.98 -3.99 -16.83
CA ALA A 84 9.89 -4.89 -15.69
C ALA A 84 8.79 -4.48 -14.70
N VAL A 85 8.37 -5.44 -13.90
CA VAL A 85 7.50 -5.24 -12.74
C VAL A 85 8.12 -5.95 -11.54
N PHE A 86 8.30 -5.23 -10.46
CA PHE A 86 8.87 -5.70 -9.20
C PHE A 86 7.79 -5.66 -8.13
N LEU A 87 7.57 -6.79 -7.47
CA LEU A 87 6.64 -6.91 -6.36
C LEU A 87 7.42 -7.25 -5.10
N GLN A 88 7.13 -6.51 -4.05
CA GLN A 88 7.71 -6.76 -2.75
C GLN A 88 6.78 -7.63 -1.90
N SER A 89 7.32 -8.70 -1.32
CA SER A 89 6.61 -9.45 -0.29
C SER A 89 6.56 -8.67 1.03
N ASN A 90 6.02 -9.30 2.07
CA ASN A 90 6.01 -8.79 3.44
C ASN A 90 6.23 -9.91 4.45
N ASP A 91 7.02 -10.90 4.05
CA ASP A 91 7.20 -12.10 4.85
C ASP A 91 7.97 -11.78 6.15
N PRO A 92 7.47 -12.17 7.33
CA PRO A 92 8.10 -11.86 8.62
C PRO A 92 9.41 -12.63 8.86
N VAL A 93 9.70 -13.64 8.05
CA VAL A 93 10.90 -14.48 8.12
C VAL A 93 11.90 -14.07 7.05
N ALA A 94 11.45 -13.94 5.79
CA ALA A 94 12.31 -13.69 4.65
C ALA A 94 11.62 -12.82 3.59
N ASN A 95 11.81 -11.51 3.69
CA ASN A 95 11.27 -10.58 2.70
C ASN A 95 11.97 -10.78 1.35
N GLU A 96 11.22 -10.67 0.26
CA GLU A 96 11.73 -10.88 -1.10
C GLU A 96 11.15 -9.89 -2.11
N VAL A 97 11.86 -9.74 -3.22
CA VAL A 97 11.37 -9.10 -4.44
C VAL A 97 11.15 -10.17 -5.50
N VAL A 98 9.95 -10.21 -6.07
CA VAL A 98 9.63 -10.98 -7.27
C VAL A 98 9.76 -10.06 -8.48
N ALA A 99 10.58 -10.44 -9.45
CA ALA A 99 10.78 -9.67 -10.67
C ALA A 99 10.13 -10.36 -11.86
N PHE A 100 9.37 -9.58 -12.63
CA PHE A 100 8.80 -9.98 -13.92
C PHE A 100 9.41 -9.13 -15.03
N ALA A 101 9.74 -9.75 -16.15
CA ALA A 101 10.00 -9.03 -17.38
C ALA A 101 8.70 -8.82 -18.15
N ARG A 102 8.57 -7.67 -18.80
CA ARG A 102 7.38 -7.26 -19.54
C ARG A 102 7.61 -7.35 -21.04
N GLU A 103 6.76 -8.11 -21.71
CA GLU A 103 6.69 -8.18 -23.17
C GLU A 103 6.02 -6.94 -23.77
N ALA A 104 6.21 -6.72 -25.07
CA ALA A 104 5.68 -5.55 -25.78
C ALA A 104 4.14 -5.45 -25.72
N ASP A 105 3.44 -6.58 -25.61
CA ASP A 105 1.97 -6.65 -25.49
C ASP A 105 1.45 -6.50 -24.05
N GLY A 106 2.37 -6.33 -23.09
CA GLY A 106 2.09 -6.13 -21.67
C GLY A 106 2.07 -7.41 -20.83
N THR A 107 2.15 -8.59 -21.46
CA THR A 107 2.27 -9.84 -20.71
C THR A 107 3.58 -9.92 -19.94
N LEU A 108 3.56 -10.65 -18.83
CA LEU A 108 4.64 -10.72 -17.85
C LEU A 108 5.17 -12.15 -17.73
N SER A 109 6.49 -12.28 -17.66
CA SER A 109 7.17 -13.54 -17.35
C SER A 109 8.01 -13.38 -16.08
N GLU A 110 7.81 -14.27 -15.09
CA GLU A 110 8.62 -14.25 -13.86
C GLU A 110 10.08 -14.57 -14.21
N VAL A 111 10.98 -13.66 -13.88
CA VAL A 111 12.43 -13.80 -14.08
C VAL A 111 13.08 -14.42 -12.86
N GLY A 112 12.61 -14.07 -11.67
CA GLY A 112 13.09 -14.69 -10.44
C GLY A 112 12.61 -14.02 -9.17
N ARG A 113 13.03 -14.60 -8.05
CA ARG A 113 12.73 -14.15 -6.69
C ARG A 113 14.02 -13.92 -5.93
N TYR A 114 14.12 -12.79 -5.26
CA TYR A 114 15.36 -12.27 -4.72
C TYR A 114 15.18 -11.88 -3.27
N ALA A 115 15.87 -12.57 -2.37
CA ALA A 115 15.84 -12.25 -0.95
C ALA A 115 16.40 -10.85 -0.71
N THR A 116 15.72 -10.04 0.11
CA THR A 116 16.20 -8.71 0.50
C THR A 116 17.31 -8.79 1.56
N GLY A 117 17.44 -9.95 2.22
CA GLY A 117 18.26 -10.12 3.42
C GLY A 117 17.61 -9.63 4.71
N GLY A 118 16.43 -9.01 4.60
CA GLY A 118 15.67 -8.46 5.72
C GLY A 118 14.32 -9.16 5.91
N GLN A 119 13.52 -8.61 6.84
CA GLN A 119 12.21 -9.13 7.21
C GLN A 119 11.13 -8.08 6.97
N GLY A 120 10.00 -8.51 6.41
CA GLY A 120 8.73 -7.81 6.48
C GLY A 120 8.13 -7.94 7.87
N THR A 121 6.96 -7.39 8.13
CA THR A 121 6.32 -7.55 9.45
C THR A 121 5.40 -8.76 9.52
N GLY A 122 5.03 -9.32 8.37
CA GLY A 122 3.97 -10.30 8.28
C GLY A 122 2.59 -9.73 8.62
N SER A 123 2.36 -8.42 8.51
CA SER A 123 1.07 -7.77 8.76
C SER A 123 0.84 -6.63 7.80
N PHE A 124 -0.41 -6.28 7.48
CA PHE A 124 -0.72 -5.18 6.59
C PHE A 124 -0.16 -3.85 7.11
N GLU A 125 0.58 -3.13 6.25
CA GLU A 125 0.97 -1.73 6.46
C GLU A 125 0.11 -0.79 5.62
N ASP A 126 -0.29 0.33 6.21
CA ASP A 126 -0.64 1.53 5.45
C ASP A 126 0.63 2.12 4.82
N SER A 127 1.14 1.45 3.78
CA SER A 127 2.28 1.87 2.98
C SER A 127 1.79 2.31 1.61
N ALA A 128 2.24 3.48 1.18
CA ALA A 128 2.42 3.73 -0.24
C ALA A 128 3.92 3.75 -0.51
N GLN A 129 4.37 2.97 -1.51
CA GLN A 129 5.72 3.04 -2.06
C GLN A 129 6.83 2.55 -1.10
N GLY A 130 6.69 1.30 -0.63
CA GLY A 130 7.77 0.59 0.07
C GLY A 130 8.95 0.16 -0.84
N ILE A 131 8.72 0.17 -2.15
CA ILE A 131 9.69 -0.22 -3.19
C ILE A 131 9.77 0.88 -4.25
N VAL A 132 10.99 1.25 -4.65
CA VAL A 132 11.21 2.22 -5.74
C VAL A 132 12.40 1.86 -6.60
N LEU A 133 12.26 2.12 -7.90
CA LEU A 133 13.38 2.17 -8.84
C LEU A 133 14.12 3.51 -8.72
N GLY A 134 15.39 3.54 -9.14
CA GLY A 134 16.15 4.77 -9.32
C GLY A 134 17.58 4.52 -9.80
N THR A 135 18.40 5.55 -9.68
CA THR A 135 19.83 5.54 -10.02
C THR A 135 20.64 6.17 -8.89
N ALA A 136 21.96 5.97 -8.90
CA ALA A 136 22.85 6.65 -7.95
C ALA A 136 22.90 8.17 -8.20
N ASP A 137 22.79 8.60 -9.46
CA ASP A 137 23.07 9.98 -9.87
C ASP A 137 21.83 10.89 -9.96
N GLY A 138 20.61 10.36 -9.86
CA GLY A 138 19.48 11.17 -9.42
C GLY A 138 18.22 11.21 -10.24
N GLU A 139 17.58 10.06 -10.44
CA GLU A 139 16.19 10.06 -10.89
C GLU A 139 15.22 10.11 -9.71
N ALA A 140 14.20 10.95 -9.83
CA ALA A 140 13.16 11.11 -8.83
C ALA A 140 12.22 9.90 -8.83
N SER A 141 12.11 9.20 -7.70
CA SER A 141 11.14 8.13 -7.49
C SER A 141 10.38 8.35 -6.19
N PRO A 142 9.04 8.31 -6.14
CA PRO A 142 8.05 7.81 -7.09
C PRO A 142 7.76 8.83 -8.17
N ILE A 143 8.37 8.67 -9.32
CA ILE A 143 7.79 9.24 -10.52
C ILE A 143 7.84 8.10 -11.50
N GLN A 144 6.71 7.79 -12.11
CA GLN A 144 6.60 6.90 -13.27
C GLN A 144 7.36 7.48 -14.51
N ASN A 145 8.40 8.30 -14.28
CA ASN A 145 9.30 8.96 -15.23
C ASN A 145 10.75 8.63 -14.88
N ILE A 146 11.01 7.40 -14.45
CA ILE A 146 12.38 6.87 -14.39
C ILE A 146 12.77 6.57 -15.85
N ASP A 147 13.92 7.09 -16.25
CA ASP A 147 14.52 6.84 -17.56
C ASP A 147 15.47 5.65 -17.52
N GLN A 148 15.99 5.29 -16.33
CA GLN A 148 16.89 4.14 -16.13
C GLN A 148 16.54 3.34 -14.88
N ALA A 149 16.33 2.04 -15.04
CA ALA A 149 16.21 1.09 -13.94
C ALA A 149 17.58 0.48 -13.61
N ASP A 150 18.41 1.18 -12.85
CA ASP A 150 19.74 0.69 -12.44
C ASP A 150 19.75 0.11 -11.03
N LEU A 151 19.00 0.74 -10.12
CA LEU A 151 18.88 0.36 -8.73
C LEU A 151 17.41 0.20 -8.33
N LEU A 152 17.17 -0.69 -7.38
CA LEU A 152 15.88 -0.92 -6.75
C LEU A 152 16.05 -0.89 -5.24
N PHE A 153 15.34 0.01 -4.57
CA PHE A 153 15.38 0.21 -3.13
C PHE A 153 14.10 -0.34 -2.50
N VAL A 154 14.25 -1.07 -1.39
CA VAL A 154 13.17 -1.86 -0.79
C VAL A 154 13.18 -1.67 0.73
N THR A 155 12.05 -1.33 1.34
CA THR A 155 11.95 -1.30 2.80
C THR A 155 11.68 -2.70 3.37
N ASN A 156 12.36 -3.04 4.45
CA ASN A 156 12.10 -4.25 5.24
C ASN A 156 11.50 -3.84 6.58
N ALA A 157 10.17 -3.71 6.60
CA ALA A 157 9.43 -3.12 7.70
C ALA A 157 9.64 -3.86 9.04
N GLY A 158 9.76 -5.19 9.05
CA GLY A 158 9.97 -5.96 10.29
C GLY A 158 11.38 -5.86 10.85
N SER A 159 12.38 -5.81 9.98
CA SER A 159 13.80 -5.71 10.39
C SER A 159 14.29 -4.27 10.58
N GLY A 160 13.54 -3.25 10.15
CA GLY A 160 13.96 -1.85 10.27
C GLY A 160 15.09 -1.46 9.32
N THR A 161 15.13 -2.04 8.13
CA THR A 161 16.23 -1.86 7.17
C THR A 161 15.74 -1.48 5.78
N ILE A 162 16.67 -1.03 4.94
CA ILE A 162 16.51 -0.79 3.51
C ILE A 162 17.48 -1.72 2.79
N SER A 163 16.98 -2.45 1.79
CA SER A 163 17.81 -3.23 0.87
C SER A 163 17.94 -2.50 -0.45
N VAL A 164 19.13 -2.59 -1.07
CA VAL A 164 19.38 -2.07 -2.41
C VAL A 164 19.77 -3.21 -3.32
N PHE A 165 19.11 -3.32 -4.46
CA PHE A 165 19.49 -4.22 -5.54
C PHE A 165 20.02 -3.43 -6.72
N ARG A 166 20.99 -4.01 -7.43
CA ARG A 166 21.32 -3.66 -8.81
C ARG A 166 20.36 -4.38 -9.73
N VAL A 167 19.79 -3.65 -10.67
CA VAL A 167 18.93 -4.20 -11.71
C VAL A 167 19.80 -4.58 -12.91
N LEU A 168 19.90 -5.88 -13.17
CA LEU A 168 20.61 -6.45 -14.32
C LEU A 168 19.57 -6.87 -15.36
N GLY A 169 19.99 -7.10 -16.60
CA GLY A 169 19.04 -7.56 -17.62
C GLY A 169 18.39 -8.89 -17.27
N GLY A 170 19.16 -9.85 -16.77
CA GLY A 170 18.64 -11.17 -16.40
C GLY A 170 18.16 -11.32 -14.95
N GLY A 171 18.15 -10.27 -14.13
CA GLY A 171 17.79 -10.42 -12.71
C GLY A 171 18.18 -9.27 -11.79
N LEU A 172 18.10 -9.53 -10.48
CA LEU A 172 18.51 -8.60 -9.43
C LEU A 172 19.73 -9.14 -8.67
N GLU A 173 20.64 -8.24 -8.32
CA GLU A 173 21.79 -8.53 -7.45
C GLU A 173 21.71 -7.66 -6.20
N LEU A 174 21.69 -8.28 -5.01
CA LEU A 174 21.66 -7.53 -3.75
C LEU A 174 23.00 -6.81 -3.54
N VAL A 175 22.98 -5.48 -3.51
CA VAL A 175 24.14 -4.64 -3.19
C VAL A 175 24.41 -4.65 -1.68
N GLY A 176 23.35 -4.50 -0.88
CA GLY A 176 23.47 -4.54 0.56
C GLY A 176 22.20 -4.13 1.30
N GLN A 177 22.28 -4.20 2.62
CA GLN A 177 21.23 -3.81 3.55
C GLN A 177 21.75 -2.75 4.52
N THR A 178 20.96 -1.72 4.79
CA THR A 178 21.32 -0.62 5.71
C THR A 178 20.18 -0.36 6.70
N PRO A 179 20.44 -0.14 7.99
CA PRO A 179 19.41 0.29 8.94
C PRO A 179 18.72 1.58 8.47
N SER A 180 17.39 1.66 8.57
CA SER A 180 16.61 2.80 8.08
C SER A 180 16.73 4.06 8.94
N GLY A 181 17.43 3.97 10.08
CA GLY A 181 17.54 5.05 11.07
C GLY A 181 16.27 5.26 11.89
N GLY A 182 15.35 4.29 11.88
CA GLY A 182 14.12 4.28 12.68
C GLY A 182 13.53 2.87 12.76
N LYS A 183 12.28 2.75 13.19
CA LYS A 183 11.53 1.49 13.21
C LYS A 183 10.49 1.46 12.11
N ARG A 184 10.24 0.27 11.56
CA ARG A 184 9.17 -0.03 10.58
C ARG A 184 9.16 0.97 9.41
N PRO A 185 10.18 0.92 8.53
CA PRO A 185 10.20 1.71 7.30
C PRO A 185 9.05 1.28 6.38
N VAL A 186 8.18 2.23 6.03
CA VAL A 186 6.96 1.97 5.25
C VAL A 186 6.93 2.68 3.90
N SER A 187 7.81 3.64 3.64
CA SER A 187 7.88 4.31 2.34
C SER A 187 9.30 4.86 2.14
N LEU A 188 9.79 4.92 0.91
CA LEU A 188 11.07 5.55 0.60
C LEU A 188 11.07 6.22 -0.77
N THR A 189 11.91 7.23 -0.95
CA THR A 189 12.04 8.02 -2.18
C THR A 189 13.50 8.30 -2.46
N VAL A 190 13.87 8.37 -3.73
CA VAL A 190 15.23 8.70 -4.18
C VAL A 190 15.18 9.85 -5.19
N ASN A 191 16.13 10.78 -5.13
CA ASN A 191 16.34 11.83 -6.12
C ASN A 191 17.73 12.45 -5.92
N ASN A 192 18.44 12.82 -6.99
CA ASN A 192 19.74 13.53 -6.95
C ASN A 192 20.76 12.92 -5.97
N GLY A 193 20.91 11.59 -5.98
CA GLY A 193 21.82 10.85 -5.08
C GLY A 193 21.45 10.90 -3.60
N LEU A 194 20.23 11.37 -3.27
CA LEU A 194 19.66 11.35 -1.94
C LEU A 194 18.53 10.33 -1.88
N LEU A 195 18.49 9.54 -0.81
CA LEU A 195 17.36 8.70 -0.46
C LEU A 195 16.78 9.18 0.87
N TYR A 196 15.46 9.24 0.95
CA TYR A 196 14.75 9.45 2.21
C TYR A 196 13.79 8.29 2.46
N VAL A 197 13.80 7.78 3.68
CA VAL A 197 12.89 6.73 4.16
C VAL A 197 11.95 7.31 5.22
N LEU A 198 10.68 6.93 5.16
CA LEU A 198 9.67 7.16 6.16
C LEU A 198 9.59 5.95 7.09
N ASN A 199 9.90 6.17 8.36
CA ASN A 199 9.78 5.21 9.44
C ASN A 199 8.49 5.50 10.20
N SER A 200 7.57 4.53 10.28
CA SER A 200 6.30 4.73 10.98
C SER A 200 6.47 4.74 12.50
N GLY A 201 7.39 3.95 13.03
CA GLY A 201 7.45 3.73 14.49
C GLY A 201 6.31 2.86 15.03
N GLU A 202 5.47 2.30 14.15
CA GLU A 202 4.27 1.54 14.53
C GLU A 202 4.62 0.16 15.09
N GLU A 203 4.03 -0.18 16.25
CA GLU A 203 4.24 -1.47 16.93
C GLU A 203 3.00 -2.38 16.88
N ASP A 204 1.81 -1.83 16.62
CA ASP A 204 0.59 -2.60 16.41
C ASP A 204 0.58 -3.22 15.00
N ARG A 205 0.19 -4.49 14.93
CA ARG A 205 0.15 -5.29 13.70
C ARG A 205 -1.27 -5.49 13.18
N ARG A 206 -2.28 -4.92 13.83
CA ARG A 206 -3.69 -5.12 13.47
C ARG A 206 -4.13 -4.10 12.44
N LEU A 207 -4.81 -4.56 11.39
CA LEU A 207 -5.46 -3.67 10.40
C LEU A 207 -6.81 -3.12 10.89
N ILE A 208 -7.63 -3.93 11.56
CA ILE A 208 -9.00 -3.56 11.95
C ILE A 208 -9.24 -3.95 13.41
N VAL A 209 -9.81 -3.02 14.19
CA VAL A 209 -10.31 -3.25 15.55
C VAL A 209 -11.84 -3.25 15.52
N GLY A 210 -12.47 -4.42 15.63
CA GLY A 210 -13.93 -4.54 15.53
C GLY A 210 -14.42 -4.62 14.08
N PRO A 211 -15.71 -4.35 13.80
CA PRO A 211 -16.30 -4.63 12.48
C PRO A 211 -15.98 -3.58 11.41
N THR A 212 -15.63 -2.35 11.79
CA THR A 212 -15.50 -1.22 10.83
C THR A 212 -14.40 -0.21 11.16
N THR A 213 -13.62 -0.41 12.22
CA THR A 213 -12.60 0.55 12.62
C THR A 213 -11.24 0.10 12.15
N ALA A 214 -10.77 0.67 11.04
CA ALA A 214 -9.37 0.55 10.63
C ALA A 214 -8.48 1.15 11.72
N LEU A 215 -7.37 0.47 12.02
CA LEU A 215 -6.34 1.02 12.89
C LEU A 215 -5.45 1.92 12.06
N GLU A 216 -5.14 3.09 12.61
CA GLU A 216 -4.27 4.06 11.95
C GLU A 216 -2.82 3.66 12.18
N ASN A 217 -2.07 3.40 11.09
CA ASN A 217 -0.62 3.24 11.15
C ASN A 217 0.05 4.50 11.73
N CYS A 218 1.23 4.35 12.34
CA CYS A 218 1.98 5.40 13.03
C CYS A 218 1.15 6.13 14.13
N GLY A 219 0.17 5.40 14.68
CA GLY A 219 -0.70 5.79 15.78
C GLY A 219 -0.32 5.15 17.12
N HIS A 220 0.49 4.09 17.12
CA HIS A 220 0.88 3.35 18.31
C HIS A 220 2.38 3.00 18.29
N GLY A 221 3.11 3.35 19.35
CA GLY A 221 4.55 3.18 19.41
C GLY A 221 5.31 4.51 19.30
N ASP A 222 6.39 4.51 18.54
CA ASP A 222 7.29 5.66 18.41
C ASP A 222 6.71 6.71 17.45
N ALA A 223 7.14 7.97 17.59
CA ALA A 223 6.73 9.03 16.66
C ALA A 223 7.34 8.79 15.27
N PRO A 224 6.55 8.93 14.18
CA PRO A 224 7.07 8.71 12.84
C PRO A 224 8.11 9.77 12.47
N SER A 225 9.06 9.33 11.64
CA SER A 225 10.20 10.13 11.24
C SER A 225 10.62 9.85 9.80
N VAL A 226 11.29 10.82 9.20
CA VAL A 226 12.02 10.63 7.94
C VAL A 226 13.53 10.68 8.20
N THR A 227 14.30 9.81 7.56
CA THR A 227 15.77 9.77 7.67
C THR A 227 16.41 9.78 6.28
N GLY A 228 17.50 10.54 6.12
CA GLY A 228 18.17 10.75 4.85
C GLY A 228 19.47 9.97 4.70
N PHE A 229 19.73 9.55 3.46
CA PHE A 229 20.92 8.80 3.04
C PHE A 229 21.47 9.39 1.74
N ARG A 230 22.78 9.26 1.54
CA ARG A 230 23.41 9.43 0.23
C ARG A 230 23.49 8.07 -0.44
N VAL A 231 23.11 8.01 -1.71
CA VAL A 231 23.34 6.85 -2.56
C VAL A 231 24.74 6.99 -3.14
N THR A 232 25.61 6.01 -2.87
CA THR A 232 26.97 6.00 -3.44
C THR A 232 26.94 5.46 -4.88
N PRO A 233 27.97 5.72 -5.71
CA PRO A 233 28.00 5.25 -7.09
C PRO A 233 27.86 3.72 -7.26
N ASP A 234 28.29 2.95 -6.26
CA ASP A 234 28.13 1.50 -6.21
C ASP A 234 26.74 1.04 -5.73
N GLY A 235 25.88 1.97 -5.29
CA GLY A 235 24.50 1.72 -4.85
C GLY A 235 24.34 1.53 -3.33
N ALA A 236 25.42 1.65 -2.55
CA ALA A 236 25.32 1.58 -1.09
C ALA A 236 24.68 2.85 -0.50
N LEU A 237 24.14 2.74 0.71
CA LEU A 237 23.51 3.85 1.42
C LEU A 237 24.40 4.34 2.56
N GLN A 238 24.78 5.62 2.50
CA GLN A 238 25.50 6.30 3.59
C GLN A 238 24.53 7.21 4.34
N ALA A 239 24.31 6.97 5.62
CA ALA A 239 23.45 7.83 6.44
C ALA A 239 23.95 9.28 6.44
N ILE A 240 23.04 10.23 6.24
CA ILE A 240 23.33 11.66 6.37
C ILE A 240 23.21 12.00 7.86
N GLU A 241 24.31 12.46 8.45
CA GLU A 241 24.35 12.85 9.85
C GLU A 241 23.30 13.94 10.14
N ASN A 242 22.59 13.82 11.26
CA ASN A 242 21.56 14.78 11.69
C ASN A 242 20.42 15.00 10.68
N SER A 243 20.16 14.03 9.80
CA SER A 243 19.07 14.11 8.80
C SER A 243 17.70 13.65 9.30
N THR A 244 17.64 12.93 10.42
CA THR A 244 16.39 12.40 10.97
C THR A 244 15.48 13.51 11.47
N ARG A 245 14.23 13.51 11.02
CA ARG A 245 13.22 14.52 11.37
C ARG A 245 11.90 13.85 11.70
N GLN A 246 11.33 14.21 12.85
CA GLN A 246 9.96 13.85 13.18
C GLN A 246 8.96 14.58 12.27
N LEU A 247 7.83 13.94 11.99
CA LEU A 247 6.70 14.53 11.26
C LEU A 247 5.93 15.51 12.15
N SER A 248 4.59 15.46 12.25
CA SER A 248 3.79 16.42 13.04
C SER A 248 4.28 16.66 14.47
N GLY A 249 4.82 15.63 15.15
CA GLY A 249 5.60 15.77 16.39
C GLY A 249 4.82 15.62 17.71
N ARG A 250 3.57 15.10 17.70
CA ARG A 250 2.83 14.67 18.91
C ARG A 250 1.84 13.53 18.63
N GLY A 251 1.66 12.65 19.62
CA GLY A 251 0.43 11.88 19.91
C GLY A 251 0.04 10.77 18.93
N ARG A 252 -0.25 11.11 17.67
CA ARG A 252 -0.67 10.20 16.59
C ARG A 252 -0.42 10.86 15.23
N SER A 253 0.15 10.12 14.28
CA SER A 253 0.40 10.56 12.92
C SER A 253 0.10 9.40 11.96
N GLY A 254 -0.93 9.50 11.13
CA GLY A 254 -1.30 8.47 10.15
C GLY A 254 -0.40 8.48 8.93
N CYS A 255 0.91 8.30 9.09
CA CYS A 255 1.87 8.45 8.00
C CYS A 255 1.69 7.37 6.91
N SER A 256 1.81 7.74 5.63
CA SER A 256 1.54 6.80 4.52
C SER A 256 2.58 6.83 3.40
N GLN A 257 3.06 8.01 2.99
CA GLN A 257 4.03 8.11 1.89
C GLN A 257 5.04 9.24 2.09
N VAL A 258 6.25 9.06 1.56
CA VAL A 258 7.26 10.12 1.39
C VAL A 258 7.73 10.19 -0.07
N SER A 259 7.91 11.41 -0.59
CA SER A 259 8.43 11.63 -1.94
C SER A 259 9.11 12.98 -2.10
N PHE A 260 10.18 13.03 -2.89
CA PHE A 260 10.69 14.27 -3.43
C PHE A 260 9.76 14.86 -4.50
N THR A 261 9.77 16.18 -4.64
CA THR A 261 9.32 16.84 -5.88
C THR A 261 10.24 16.47 -7.05
N PRO A 262 9.77 16.62 -8.32
CA PRO A 262 10.58 16.28 -9.49
C PRO A 262 11.94 16.99 -9.52
N ASP A 263 12.00 18.24 -9.05
CA ASP A 263 13.25 19.02 -8.98
C ASP A 263 14.15 18.65 -7.78
N GLY A 264 13.71 17.74 -6.90
CA GLY A 264 14.44 17.28 -5.72
C GLY A 264 14.56 18.31 -4.60
N ARG A 265 13.94 19.49 -4.71
CA ARG A 265 14.13 20.60 -3.76
C ARG A 265 13.17 20.55 -2.57
N THR A 266 12.13 19.72 -2.64
CA THR A 266 11.14 19.60 -1.59
C THR A 266 10.85 18.14 -1.31
N LEU A 267 10.86 17.76 -0.03
CA LEU A 267 10.37 16.47 0.43
C LEU A 267 8.95 16.66 0.93
N VAL A 268 8.02 15.83 0.46
CA VAL A 268 6.61 15.82 0.85
C VAL A 268 6.31 14.51 1.59
N VAL A 269 5.52 14.60 2.66
CA VAL A 269 5.02 13.45 3.42
C VAL A 269 3.52 13.61 3.63
N SER A 270 2.75 12.54 3.39
CA SER A 270 1.33 12.48 3.73
C SER A 270 1.14 11.90 5.12
N GLU A 271 0.35 12.61 5.94
CA GLU A 271 -0.16 12.17 7.23
C GLU A 271 -1.69 12.12 7.14
N ARG A 272 -2.27 10.93 7.00
CA ARG A 272 -3.71 10.69 7.01
C ARG A 272 -4.41 11.28 8.24
N ILE A 273 -3.73 11.19 9.37
CA ILE A 273 -4.10 11.82 10.64
C ILE A 273 -2.91 12.63 11.12
N ALA A 274 -3.14 13.83 11.63
CA ALA A 274 -2.06 14.64 12.21
C ALA A 274 -2.59 15.42 13.41
N SER A 275 -1.96 15.23 14.57
CA SER A 275 -2.30 15.97 15.79
C SER A 275 -1.62 17.35 15.80
N LEU A 276 -2.20 18.32 15.10
CA LEU A 276 -1.58 19.62 14.88
C LEU A 276 -1.96 20.69 15.94
N PRO A 277 -1.01 21.49 16.46
CA PRO A 277 -1.31 22.62 17.34
C PRO A 277 -2.19 23.66 16.65
N GLY A 278 -3.30 24.05 17.28
CA GLY A 278 -4.18 25.11 16.77
C GLY A 278 -5.13 24.69 15.64
N GLN A 279 -5.09 23.44 15.19
CA GLN A 279 -6.07 22.92 14.25
C GLN A 279 -7.37 22.52 14.94
N SER A 280 -8.48 22.58 14.18
CA SER A 280 -9.82 22.24 14.66
C SER A 280 -9.86 20.79 15.18
N ARG A 281 -10.81 20.47 16.05
CA ARG A 281 -11.05 19.10 16.56
C ARG A 281 -11.33 18.06 15.45
N GLN A 282 -11.54 18.47 14.21
CA GLN A 282 -11.65 17.58 13.06
C GLN A 282 -10.25 17.26 12.54
N ASN A 283 -9.75 16.09 12.89
CA ASN A 283 -8.46 15.55 12.47
C ASN A 283 -8.46 15.25 10.96
N LYS A 284 -8.11 16.25 10.14
CA LYS A 284 -8.13 16.16 8.68
C LYS A 284 -6.93 15.41 8.08
N GLY A 285 -5.88 15.20 8.87
CA GLY A 285 -4.56 14.86 8.35
C GLY A 285 -3.77 16.10 7.92
N ALA A 286 -2.58 15.88 7.37
CA ALA A 286 -1.66 16.91 6.92
C ALA A 286 -0.83 16.47 5.71
N LEU A 287 -0.40 17.44 4.92
CA LEU A 287 0.67 17.27 3.94
C LEU A 287 1.89 18.05 4.46
N VAL A 288 2.90 17.32 4.92
CA VAL A 288 4.12 17.88 5.49
C VAL A 288 5.11 18.15 4.38
N THR A 289 5.72 19.34 4.37
CA THR A 289 6.77 19.67 3.40
C THR A 289 8.04 20.12 4.10
N PHE A 290 9.19 19.79 3.49
CA PHE A 290 10.50 20.21 3.93
C PHE A 290 11.30 20.72 2.72
N ASP A 291 12.05 21.80 2.89
CA ASP A 291 13.14 22.11 1.96
C ASP A 291 14.23 21.04 2.04
N VAL A 292 14.78 20.65 0.90
CA VAL A 292 15.96 19.78 0.85
C VAL A 292 17.18 20.66 0.67
N ARG A 293 18.10 20.64 1.64
CA ARG A 293 19.34 21.41 1.58
C ARG A 293 20.37 20.70 0.71
N TYR A 294 21.35 21.45 0.23
CA TYR A 294 22.44 20.94 -0.60
C TYR A 294 23.28 19.86 0.11
N ASP A 295 23.43 19.95 1.44
CA ASP A 295 24.08 18.93 2.26
C ASP A 295 23.23 17.67 2.48
N GLY A 296 22.04 17.61 1.87
CA GLY A 296 21.08 16.52 1.97
C GLY A 296 20.25 16.53 3.25
N THR A 297 20.42 17.50 4.16
CA THR A 297 19.58 17.63 5.35
C THR A 297 18.27 18.35 5.04
N LEU A 298 17.25 18.20 5.90
CA LEU A 298 15.96 18.87 5.72
C LEU A 298 15.90 20.25 6.40
N GLY A 299 15.24 21.19 5.73
CA GLY A 299 14.88 22.53 6.18
C GLY A 299 13.86 22.57 7.31
N ARG A 300 13.19 23.73 7.47
CA ARG A 300 12.09 23.85 8.42
C ARG A 300 10.91 22.98 7.94
N LYS A 301 10.26 22.30 8.88
CA LYS A 301 9.03 21.55 8.64
C LYS A 301 7.87 22.53 8.43
N GLN A 302 7.13 22.37 7.35
CA GLN A 302 5.87 23.06 7.08
C GLN A 302 4.72 22.06 7.10
N LEU A 303 3.57 22.51 7.59
CA LEU A 303 2.36 21.70 7.69
C LEU A 303 1.28 22.35 6.84
N ASN A 304 0.68 21.58 5.94
CA ASN A 304 -0.36 22.05 5.04
C ASN A 304 -1.65 21.26 5.28
N ASP A 305 -2.77 21.97 5.28
CA ASP A 305 -4.08 21.33 5.30
C ASP A 305 -4.37 20.67 3.95
N PRO A 306 -4.83 19.40 3.95
CA PRO A 306 -5.40 18.80 2.75
C PRO A 306 -6.73 19.49 2.40
N SER A 307 -7.13 19.38 1.14
CA SER A 307 -8.43 19.86 0.63
C SER A 307 -9.57 19.08 1.28
N GLY A 308 -9.41 17.75 1.34
CA GLY A 308 -10.31 16.81 1.97
C GLY A 308 -9.82 16.35 3.34
N VAL A 309 -10.07 15.07 3.65
CA VAL A 309 -9.68 14.41 4.91
C VAL A 309 -8.95 13.11 4.57
N GLY A 310 -7.88 12.83 5.31
CA GLY A 310 -7.12 11.59 5.18
C GLY A 310 -6.35 11.50 3.88
N PRO A 311 -5.40 12.42 3.61
CA PRO A 311 -4.49 12.27 2.47
C PRO A 311 -3.70 10.96 2.63
N PHE A 312 -3.64 10.13 1.59
CA PHE A 312 -2.93 8.86 1.63
C PHE A 312 -1.76 8.86 0.64
N GLY A 313 -1.99 8.39 -0.57
CA GLY A 313 -0.98 8.23 -1.59
C GLY A 313 -0.95 9.45 -2.49
N PHE A 314 0.20 9.71 -3.10
CA PHE A 314 0.36 10.83 -4.01
C PHE A 314 1.42 10.59 -5.06
N ASN A 315 1.38 11.41 -6.09
CA ASN A 315 2.35 11.43 -7.17
C ASN A 315 2.50 12.86 -7.71
N PHE A 316 3.51 13.09 -8.55
CA PHE A 316 3.77 14.41 -9.13
C PHE A 316 3.55 14.43 -10.63
N THR A 317 2.98 15.54 -11.10
CA THR A 317 3.09 15.89 -12.52
C THR A 317 4.53 16.29 -12.84
N ARG A 318 4.91 16.24 -14.11
CA ARG A 318 6.27 16.60 -14.57
C ARG A 318 6.65 18.04 -14.23
N ASP A 319 5.67 18.94 -14.19
CA ASP A 319 5.84 20.33 -13.82
C ASP A 319 5.67 20.59 -12.31
N GLY A 320 5.65 19.54 -11.49
CA GLY A 320 5.75 19.63 -10.03
C GLY A 320 4.45 19.86 -9.28
N LYS A 321 3.29 19.65 -9.92
CA LYS A 321 2.00 19.67 -9.21
C LYS A 321 1.81 18.35 -8.47
N LEU A 322 1.28 18.45 -7.27
CA LEU A 322 1.06 17.33 -6.37
C LEU A 322 -0.36 16.79 -6.57
N ILE A 323 -0.51 15.50 -6.86
CA ILE A 323 -1.80 14.82 -6.97
C ILE A 323 -1.93 13.82 -5.83
N VAL A 324 -2.96 13.96 -5.00
CA VAL A 324 -3.12 13.21 -3.74
C VAL A 324 -4.48 12.52 -3.73
N SER A 325 -4.53 11.26 -3.29
CA SER A 325 -5.78 10.59 -2.94
C SER A 325 -6.22 10.96 -1.52
N GLU A 326 -7.53 11.03 -1.32
CA GLU A 326 -8.11 11.40 -0.03
C GLU A 326 -9.20 10.39 0.34
N GLN A 327 -8.98 9.66 1.43
CA GLN A 327 -9.88 8.60 1.89
C GLN A 327 -11.24 9.14 2.34
N ASN A 328 -11.24 10.34 2.92
CA ASN A 328 -12.43 11.05 3.39
C ASN A 328 -13.34 10.21 4.31
N GLY A 329 -12.75 9.61 5.35
CA GLY A 329 -13.47 8.85 6.38
C GLY A 329 -13.40 7.33 6.23
N ALA A 330 -12.64 6.82 5.25
CA ALA A 330 -12.35 5.40 5.07
C ALA A 330 -13.62 4.53 5.10
N LEU A 331 -13.57 3.36 5.77
CA LEU A 331 -14.70 2.44 5.95
C LEU A 331 -15.91 3.07 6.65
N ALA A 332 -15.74 4.17 7.39
CA ALA A 332 -16.83 4.86 8.08
C ALA A 332 -17.61 5.81 7.14
N ASN A 333 -17.12 6.06 5.93
CA ASN A 333 -17.80 6.88 4.92
C ASN A 333 -17.77 6.20 3.53
N PRO A 334 -18.55 5.11 3.32
CA PRO A 334 -18.60 4.43 2.05
C PRO A 334 -18.96 5.37 0.90
N GLY A 335 -18.19 5.30 -0.19
CA GLY A 335 -18.32 6.20 -1.35
C GLY A 335 -17.83 7.64 -1.11
N GLY A 336 -17.12 7.90 -0.02
CA GLY A 336 -16.60 9.21 0.33
C GLY A 336 -15.31 9.61 -0.40
N GLY A 337 -14.62 8.68 -1.05
CA GLY A 337 -13.28 8.84 -1.61
C GLY A 337 -13.14 9.95 -2.65
N ASN A 338 -11.98 10.60 -2.64
CA ASN A 338 -11.64 11.69 -3.55
C ASN A 338 -10.18 11.63 -4.02
N ALA A 339 -9.84 12.51 -4.95
CA ALA A 339 -8.48 12.94 -5.23
C ALA A 339 -8.44 14.47 -5.34
N ALA A 340 -7.30 15.07 -5.00
CA ALA A 340 -7.09 16.52 -5.04
C ALA A 340 -5.75 16.84 -5.69
N ALA A 341 -5.66 18.04 -6.26
CA ALA A 341 -4.45 18.55 -6.91
C ALA A 341 -4.00 19.87 -6.29
N TYR A 342 -2.68 20.03 -6.15
CA TYR A 342 -2.06 21.18 -5.50
C TYR A 342 -0.90 21.73 -6.32
N GLU A 343 -0.74 23.05 -6.28
CA GLU A 343 0.53 23.70 -6.60
C GLU A 343 1.38 23.88 -5.34
N ILE A 344 2.69 23.70 -5.47
CA ILE A 344 3.66 23.96 -4.42
C ILE A 344 4.23 25.36 -4.63
N ASN A 345 3.97 26.26 -3.68
CA ASN A 345 4.51 27.62 -3.70
C ASN A 345 6.01 27.63 -3.38
N GLY A 346 6.69 28.75 -3.68
CA GLY A 346 8.13 28.90 -3.40
C GLY A 346 8.52 28.80 -1.92
N ASP A 347 7.58 29.03 -1.01
CA ASP A 347 7.73 28.85 0.45
C ASP A 347 7.30 27.46 0.95
N ARG A 348 7.00 26.55 0.02
CA ARG A 348 6.65 25.14 0.20
C ARG A 348 5.27 24.94 0.83
N THR A 349 4.46 25.99 0.86
CA THR A 349 3.03 25.87 1.13
C THR A 349 2.30 25.28 -0.07
N LEU A 350 1.18 24.61 0.20
CA LEU A 350 0.33 24.00 -0.83
C LEU A 350 -0.89 24.87 -1.12
N ARG A 351 -1.16 25.10 -2.40
CA ARG A 351 -2.38 25.75 -2.87
C ARG A 351 -3.23 24.77 -3.67
N SER A 352 -4.44 24.50 -3.19
CA SER A 352 -5.40 23.66 -3.92
C SER A 352 -5.73 24.27 -5.30
N ILE A 353 -5.83 23.42 -6.32
CA ILE A 353 -6.13 23.82 -7.70
C ILE A 353 -7.64 23.87 -7.92
N ASN A 354 -8.34 22.74 -7.76
CA ASN A 354 -9.79 22.66 -7.92
C ASN A 354 -10.50 21.90 -6.77
N GLY A 355 -9.84 21.77 -5.62
CA GLY A 355 -10.38 21.06 -4.46
C GLY A 355 -10.42 19.53 -4.64
N SER A 356 -11.14 18.87 -3.73
CA SER A 356 -11.36 17.42 -3.78
C SER A 356 -12.37 17.06 -4.87
N VAL A 357 -12.01 16.09 -5.71
CA VAL A 357 -12.85 15.55 -6.79
C VAL A 357 -13.21 14.11 -6.45
N ALA A 358 -14.49 13.86 -6.17
CA ALA A 358 -14.98 12.56 -5.76
C ALA A 358 -14.82 11.49 -6.85
N ASN A 359 -14.28 10.32 -6.48
CA ASN A 359 -14.41 9.09 -7.27
C ASN A 359 -15.57 8.21 -6.80
N ARG A 360 -16.22 8.56 -5.69
CA ARG A 360 -17.34 7.82 -5.11
C ARG A 360 -17.00 6.40 -4.66
N GLN A 361 -15.71 6.11 -4.47
CA GLN A 361 -15.25 4.83 -3.93
C GLN A 361 -15.01 4.93 -2.43
N THR A 362 -14.81 3.80 -1.79
CA THR A 362 -14.49 3.74 -0.36
C THR A 362 -12.98 3.65 -0.20
N ASP A 363 -12.42 4.56 0.60
CA ASP A 363 -11.00 4.52 0.98
C ASP A 363 -10.01 4.66 -0.20
N SER A 364 -10.02 5.81 -0.87
CA SER A 364 -9.05 6.10 -1.95
C SER A 364 -7.62 6.18 -1.42
N CYS A 365 -6.72 5.36 -1.96
CA CYS A 365 -5.39 5.14 -1.41
C CYS A 365 -4.25 5.37 -2.43
N TRP A 366 -3.95 4.48 -3.37
CA TRP A 366 -2.75 4.65 -4.20
C TRP A 366 -3.04 5.47 -5.46
N VAL A 367 -2.02 6.18 -5.97
CA VAL A 367 -2.14 7.12 -7.09
C VAL A 367 -1.05 6.87 -8.13
N ALA A 368 -1.44 6.69 -9.39
CA ALA A 368 -0.54 6.62 -10.53
C ALA A 368 -0.89 7.67 -11.59
N ILE A 369 0.12 8.29 -12.21
CA ILE A 369 -0.06 9.29 -13.28
C ILE A 369 0.61 8.79 -14.55
N THR A 370 -0.12 8.81 -15.65
CA THR A 370 0.37 8.41 -16.98
C THR A 370 1.53 9.28 -17.48
N ARG A 371 2.46 8.67 -18.24
CA ARG A 371 3.65 9.35 -18.79
C ARG A 371 3.27 10.57 -19.64
N ASP A 372 2.16 10.50 -20.37
CA ASP A 372 1.65 11.58 -21.22
C ASP A 372 0.93 12.71 -20.46
N GLN A 373 0.80 12.58 -19.13
CA GLN A 373 0.20 13.54 -18.21
C GLN A 373 -1.27 13.84 -18.50
N ARG A 374 -2.03 12.83 -18.97
CA ARG A 374 -3.45 12.99 -19.29
C ARG A 374 -4.40 12.29 -18.34
N LEU A 375 -3.95 11.20 -17.73
CA LEU A 375 -4.75 10.35 -16.86
C LEU A 375 -4.08 10.15 -15.50
N VAL A 376 -4.91 10.15 -14.46
CA VAL A 376 -4.56 9.73 -13.11
C VAL A 376 -5.43 8.53 -12.75
N PHE A 377 -4.83 7.49 -12.19
CA PHE A 377 -5.52 6.34 -11.64
C PHE A 377 -5.43 6.35 -10.12
N VAL A 378 -6.54 6.01 -9.46
CA VAL A 378 -6.64 5.94 -8.00
C VAL A 378 -7.26 4.60 -7.63
N SER A 379 -6.60 3.83 -6.78
CA SER A 379 -7.14 2.58 -6.25
C SER A 379 -7.81 2.76 -4.90
N SER A 380 -8.82 1.93 -4.66
CA SER A 380 -9.62 1.85 -3.45
C SER A 380 -9.73 0.38 -3.07
N PRO A 381 -9.09 -0.08 -1.97
CA PRO A 381 -8.98 -1.49 -1.69
C PRO A 381 -10.28 -2.11 -1.16
N PHE A 382 -11.13 -1.31 -0.50
CA PHE A 382 -12.36 -1.77 0.12
C PHE A 382 -13.59 -1.57 -0.79
N ASP A 383 -14.74 -2.12 -0.38
CA ASP A 383 -16.02 -2.01 -1.11
C ASP A 383 -15.92 -2.58 -2.54
N GLY A 384 -15.20 -3.71 -2.66
CA GLY A 384 -15.06 -4.48 -3.91
C GLY A 384 -13.72 -4.34 -4.63
N GLY A 385 -12.83 -3.43 -4.20
CA GLY A 385 -11.52 -3.25 -4.84
C GLY A 385 -11.63 -2.56 -6.21
N ILE A 386 -11.60 -1.23 -6.22
CA ILE A 386 -11.92 -0.44 -7.42
C ILE A 386 -10.73 0.42 -7.84
N ILE A 387 -10.47 0.49 -9.14
CA ILE A 387 -9.62 1.53 -9.74
C ILE A 387 -10.50 2.57 -10.40
N SER A 388 -10.41 3.83 -9.99
CA SER A 388 -11.02 4.96 -10.69
C SER A 388 -10.00 5.69 -11.55
N SER A 389 -10.46 6.38 -12.59
CA SER A 389 -9.58 7.23 -13.40
C SER A 389 -10.10 8.65 -13.51
N TYR A 390 -9.16 9.60 -13.58
CA TYR A 390 -9.40 11.03 -13.74
C TYR A 390 -8.68 11.53 -14.99
N ARG A 391 -9.27 12.51 -15.68
CA ARG A 391 -8.54 13.37 -16.62
C ARG A 391 -7.74 14.40 -15.84
N LEU A 392 -6.48 14.56 -16.24
CA LEU A 392 -5.58 15.59 -15.77
C LEU A 392 -5.57 16.76 -16.75
N GLY A 393 -6.03 17.92 -16.30
CA GLY A 393 -5.92 19.17 -17.03
C GLY A 393 -4.48 19.66 -17.11
N ARG A 394 -4.17 20.50 -18.11
CA ARG A 394 -2.81 21.11 -18.24
C ARG A 394 -2.47 22.04 -17.08
N ASP A 395 -3.49 22.58 -16.43
CA ASP A 395 -3.40 23.37 -15.21
C ASP A 395 -3.33 22.49 -13.94
N GLY A 396 -3.36 21.17 -14.09
CA GLY A 396 -3.40 20.19 -13.00
C GLY A 396 -4.80 19.89 -12.46
N ALA A 397 -5.85 20.52 -12.98
CA ALA A 397 -7.20 20.27 -12.50
C ALA A 397 -7.63 18.82 -12.80
N LEU A 398 -8.24 18.17 -11.81
CA LEU A 398 -8.75 16.80 -11.98
C LEU A 398 -10.23 16.82 -12.39
N THR A 399 -10.62 15.89 -13.25
CA THR A 399 -12.03 15.60 -13.55
C THR A 399 -12.23 14.09 -13.62
N LEU A 400 -13.19 13.54 -12.87
CA LEU A 400 -13.46 12.09 -12.92
C LEU A 400 -13.78 11.65 -14.36
N ALA A 401 -13.05 10.64 -14.84
CA ALA A 401 -13.23 10.06 -16.16
C ALA A 401 -14.06 8.78 -16.08
N GLN A 402 -13.61 7.83 -15.27
CA GLN A 402 -14.29 6.56 -15.03
C GLN A 402 -14.39 6.31 -13.53
N GLU A 403 -15.59 5.99 -13.07
CA GLU A 403 -15.83 5.63 -11.68
C GLU A 403 -15.20 4.26 -11.36
N VAL A 404 -15.30 3.33 -12.31
CA VAL A 404 -14.74 1.98 -12.27
C VAL A 404 -13.98 1.72 -13.57
N ALA A 405 -12.71 2.10 -13.63
CA ALA A 405 -11.89 2.09 -14.84
C ALA A 405 -11.68 0.68 -15.43
N SER A 406 -11.66 -0.36 -14.60
CA SER A 406 -11.51 -1.77 -14.99
C SER A 406 -12.82 -2.43 -15.45
N ALA A 407 -13.98 -1.81 -15.19
CA ALA A 407 -15.25 -2.28 -15.73
C ALA A 407 -15.38 -1.92 -17.23
N PRO A 408 -15.92 -2.80 -18.08
CA PRO A 408 -16.06 -2.52 -19.52
C PRO A 408 -16.84 -1.25 -19.86
N ASP A 409 -17.77 -0.84 -19.01
CA ASP A 409 -18.61 0.36 -19.18
C ASP A 409 -18.12 1.59 -18.40
N GLY A 410 -17.04 1.43 -17.61
CA GLY A 410 -16.47 2.48 -16.77
C GLY A 410 -17.22 2.78 -15.47
N LYS A 411 -18.26 2.00 -15.13
CA LYS A 411 -19.22 2.36 -14.06
C LYS A 411 -19.68 1.19 -13.19
N ASP A 412 -19.92 0.02 -13.77
CA ASP A 412 -20.58 -1.08 -13.06
C ASP A 412 -19.58 -1.92 -12.26
N ARG A 413 -19.55 -1.69 -10.94
CA ARG A 413 -18.76 -2.49 -9.99
C ARG A 413 -19.05 -4.00 -10.06
N LYS A 414 -20.26 -4.41 -10.47
CA LYS A 414 -20.62 -5.85 -10.53
C LYS A 414 -19.94 -6.59 -11.67
N ASN A 415 -19.50 -5.86 -12.70
CA ASN A 415 -18.79 -6.42 -13.84
C ASN A 415 -17.29 -6.10 -13.78
N ASP A 416 -16.81 -5.60 -12.64
CA ASP A 416 -15.38 -5.44 -12.39
C ASP A 416 -14.75 -6.81 -12.12
N ARG A 417 -13.49 -6.95 -12.53
CA ARG A 417 -12.71 -8.18 -12.38
C ARG A 417 -11.87 -8.19 -11.11
N ILE A 418 -11.53 -7.01 -10.62
CA ILE A 418 -10.64 -6.85 -9.47
C ILE A 418 -11.45 -7.19 -8.21
N PRO A 419 -10.97 -8.11 -7.36
CA PRO A 419 -11.60 -8.37 -6.07
C PRO A 419 -11.14 -7.35 -5.03
N GLU A 420 -11.78 -7.37 -3.86
CA GLU A 420 -11.37 -6.58 -2.70
C GLU A 420 -9.86 -6.76 -2.40
N GLY A 421 -9.23 -5.69 -1.95
CA GLY A 421 -7.79 -5.61 -1.73
C GLY A 421 -7.01 -4.95 -2.87
N ALA A 422 -7.67 -4.17 -3.74
CA ALA A 422 -7.01 -3.40 -4.79
C ALA A 422 -6.12 -2.30 -4.21
N THR A 423 -4.84 -2.61 -3.96
CA THR A 423 -3.93 -1.72 -3.26
C THR A 423 -3.04 -0.92 -4.21
N ASP A 424 -1.76 -1.24 -4.30
CA ASP A 424 -0.77 -0.40 -4.95
C ASP A 424 -0.85 -0.47 -6.48
N LEU A 425 -0.42 0.61 -7.15
CA LEU A 425 -0.52 0.80 -8.60
C LEU A 425 0.83 1.22 -9.18
N SER A 426 1.21 0.62 -10.30
CA SER A 426 2.37 1.06 -11.07
C SER A 426 2.08 1.06 -12.57
N LEU A 427 2.82 1.85 -13.35
CA LEU A 427 2.64 1.97 -14.80
C LEU A 427 3.93 1.53 -15.51
N SER A 428 3.79 0.92 -16.68
CA SER A 428 4.95 0.72 -17.56
C SER A 428 5.56 2.06 -17.96
N ARG A 429 6.84 2.07 -18.36
CA ARG A 429 7.58 3.29 -18.71
C ARG A 429 6.85 4.24 -19.61
N ASP A 430 6.23 3.67 -20.63
CA ASP A 430 5.50 4.33 -21.70
C ASP A 430 4.08 4.73 -21.30
N GLY A 431 3.61 4.30 -20.13
CA GLY A 431 2.25 4.49 -19.62
C GLY A 431 1.20 3.64 -20.33
N GLY A 432 1.60 2.67 -21.15
CA GLY A 432 0.72 1.81 -21.94
C GLY A 432 0.03 0.71 -21.12
N PHE A 433 0.64 0.31 -20.00
CA PHE A 433 0.14 -0.73 -19.12
C PHE A 433 0.09 -0.25 -17.68
N LEU A 434 -0.93 -0.72 -16.96
CA LEU A 434 -1.11 -0.52 -15.53
C LEU A 434 -1.06 -1.87 -14.83
N TYR A 435 -0.29 -1.92 -13.75
CA TYR A 435 -0.14 -3.05 -12.87
C TYR A 435 -0.80 -2.74 -11.54
N GLN A 436 -1.68 -3.62 -11.09
CA GLN A 436 -2.36 -3.48 -9.82
C GLN A 436 -2.00 -4.66 -8.92
N LEU A 437 -1.36 -4.34 -7.79
CA LEU A 437 -1.06 -5.30 -6.73
C LEU A 437 -2.29 -5.46 -5.86
N ASN A 438 -2.76 -6.69 -5.66
CA ASN A 438 -3.79 -6.99 -4.68
C ASN A 438 -3.13 -7.58 -3.43
N SER A 439 -3.01 -6.75 -2.38
CA SER A 439 -2.36 -7.16 -1.13
C SER A 439 -3.19 -8.13 -0.29
N PHE A 440 -4.48 -8.29 -0.55
CA PHE A 440 -5.34 -9.15 0.28
C PHE A 440 -5.27 -10.61 -0.12
N ASN A 441 -4.99 -10.88 -1.40
CA ASN A 441 -4.85 -12.25 -1.91
C ASN A 441 -3.50 -12.52 -2.58
N GLY A 442 -2.61 -11.53 -2.70
CA GLY A 442 -1.27 -11.72 -3.26
C GLY A 442 -1.22 -11.81 -4.79
N SER A 443 -2.29 -11.39 -5.48
CA SER A 443 -2.35 -11.41 -6.94
C SER A 443 -1.85 -10.11 -7.59
N LEU A 444 -1.33 -10.22 -8.81
CA LEU A 444 -0.95 -9.13 -9.69
C LEU A 444 -1.90 -9.11 -10.89
N TRP A 445 -2.48 -7.95 -11.17
CA TRP A 445 -3.38 -7.75 -12.30
C TRP A 445 -2.75 -6.81 -13.32
N VAL A 446 -2.85 -7.18 -14.60
CA VAL A 446 -2.26 -6.43 -15.71
C VAL A 446 -3.35 -5.90 -16.61
N PHE A 447 -3.29 -4.59 -16.89
CA PHE A 447 -4.24 -3.91 -17.75
C PHE A 447 -3.52 -3.07 -18.80
N LYS A 448 -4.09 -3.03 -20.00
CA LYS A 448 -3.76 -2.03 -21.01
C LYS A 448 -4.51 -0.73 -20.70
N VAL A 449 -3.80 0.38 -20.74
CA VAL A 449 -4.35 1.73 -20.52
C VAL A 449 -4.98 2.25 -21.81
N ASN A 450 -6.25 2.61 -21.76
CA ASN A 450 -6.95 3.25 -22.87
C ASN A 450 -6.99 4.77 -22.71
N SER A 451 -6.93 5.50 -23.83
CA SER A 451 -6.91 6.97 -23.84
C SER A 451 -8.16 7.65 -23.24
N ASN A 452 -9.26 6.90 -23.05
CA ASN A 452 -10.48 7.39 -22.41
C ASN A 452 -10.52 7.15 -20.89
N GLY A 453 -9.45 6.58 -20.31
CA GLY A 453 -9.36 6.26 -18.89
C GLY A 453 -9.91 4.88 -18.51
N LEU A 454 -10.33 4.05 -19.47
CA LEU A 454 -10.66 2.64 -19.20
C LEU A 454 -9.39 1.77 -19.18
N LEU A 455 -9.49 0.65 -18.50
CA LEU A 455 -8.46 -0.38 -18.40
C LEU A 455 -8.97 -1.66 -19.07
N THR A 456 -8.22 -2.17 -20.04
CA THR A 456 -8.53 -3.45 -20.69
C THR A 456 -7.70 -4.55 -20.04
N TYR A 457 -8.35 -5.54 -19.45
CA TYR A 457 -7.67 -6.69 -18.85
C TYR A 457 -6.76 -7.40 -19.86
N VAL A 458 -5.53 -7.70 -19.43
CA VAL A 458 -4.54 -8.48 -20.18
C VAL A 458 -4.42 -9.86 -19.52
N GLU A 459 -3.97 -9.90 -18.27
CA GLU A 459 -3.73 -11.14 -17.53
C GLU A 459 -3.69 -10.94 -16.01
N GLN A 460 -3.52 -12.04 -15.28
CA GLN A 460 -3.38 -12.09 -13.82
C GLN A 460 -2.33 -13.13 -13.43
N HIS A 461 -1.52 -12.82 -12.41
CA HIS A 461 -0.62 -13.77 -11.76
C HIS A 461 -0.98 -13.94 -10.29
N GLN A 462 -0.94 -15.17 -9.78
CA GLN A 462 -0.98 -15.44 -8.34
C GLN A 462 0.46 -15.45 -7.82
N VAL A 463 0.94 -14.31 -7.32
CA VAL A 463 2.37 -14.11 -7.05
C VAL A 463 2.78 -14.61 -5.66
N PHE A 464 1.94 -14.32 -4.66
CA PHE A 464 2.14 -14.72 -3.28
C PHE A 464 0.97 -15.59 -2.83
N GLN A 465 1.26 -16.73 -2.21
CA GLN A 465 0.22 -17.57 -1.61
C GLN A 465 -0.03 -17.04 -0.20
N LEU A 466 -1.16 -16.37 0.00
CA LEU A 466 -1.56 -15.84 1.29
C LEU A 466 -2.60 -16.77 1.93
N GLU A 467 -2.46 -17.02 3.23
CA GLU A 467 -3.50 -17.71 3.98
C GLU A 467 -4.80 -16.87 3.99
N PRO A 468 -5.99 -17.50 3.97
CA PRO A 468 -7.25 -16.79 4.02
C PRO A 468 -7.34 -15.89 5.26
N PHE A 469 -7.49 -14.58 5.02
CA PHE A 469 -7.64 -13.49 5.99
C PHE A 469 -7.96 -13.93 7.45
N GLY A 470 -6.92 -14.16 8.26
CA GLY A 470 -7.04 -14.29 9.71
C GLY A 470 -7.35 -12.94 10.36
N ARG A 471 -7.75 -12.94 11.65
CA ARG A 471 -7.98 -11.71 12.45
C ARG A 471 -6.66 -10.94 12.67
N GLY A 472 -6.13 -10.28 11.64
CA GLY A 472 -4.85 -9.55 11.72
C GLY A 472 -4.32 -8.96 10.42
N GLY A 473 -4.68 -9.46 9.24
CA GLY A 473 -4.14 -8.98 7.96
C GLY A 473 -2.71 -9.46 7.67
N GLU A 474 -2.42 -10.72 7.97
CA GLU A 474 -1.06 -11.26 7.95
C GLU A 474 -0.48 -11.41 6.52
N ALA A 475 0.82 -11.12 6.35
CA ALA A 475 1.65 -11.31 5.15
C ALA A 475 1.28 -10.55 3.85
N ALA A 476 0.45 -9.50 3.92
CA ALA A 476 0.08 -8.69 2.75
C ALA A 476 1.31 -8.06 2.06
N PRO A 477 1.60 -8.36 0.77
CA PRO A 477 2.67 -7.69 0.03
C PRO A 477 2.36 -6.20 -0.05
N PHE A 478 3.35 -5.32 0.16
CA PHE A 478 3.06 -3.90 0.39
C PHE A 478 3.72 -2.92 -0.59
N GLY A 479 4.27 -3.40 -1.71
CA GLY A 479 4.82 -2.50 -2.72
C GLY A 479 4.92 -3.08 -4.12
N ILE A 480 4.71 -2.22 -5.12
CA ILE A 480 4.96 -2.52 -6.55
C ILE A 480 5.73 -1.37 -7.21
N ALA A 481 6.73 -1.70 -8.02
CA ALA A 481 7.43 -0.77 -8.89
C ALA A 481 7.51 -1.35 -10.30
N SER A 482 7.40 -0.52 -11.32
CA SER A 482 7.60 -0.97 -12.71
C SER A 482 8.47 0.01 -13.48
N PHE A 483 9.19 -0.54 -14.45
CA PHE A 483 9.98 0.24 -15.39
C PHE A 483 9.20 0.57 -16.65
#